data_AF-A0A914P1P8-F1
#
_entry.id   AF-A0A914P1P8-F1
#
_cell.length_a   1.000
_cell.length_b   1.000
_cell.length_c   1.000
_cell.angle_alpha   90.00
_cell.angle_beta   90.00
_cell.angle_gamma   90.00
#
_symmetry.space_group_name_H-M   'P 1'
#
loop_
_entity.id
_entity.type
_entity.pdbx_description
1 polymer ?
#
loop_
_entity_poly.entity_id
_entity_poly.type
_entity_poly.pdbx_seq_one_letter_code
_entity_poly.pdbx_strand_id
1 'polypeptide(L)'
;MSKQFERTLEAATDQVVVDTDWSGIMECIDMVRGKDVSAKDAAAAISRRLKNSNPNIVHHTLVLLEACMKNCGTAVSHFYFIDPYLAKWQIFLSVSCRNYVYKIS
;
A
#
# COMPACT_ATOMS: atom_id res chain seq x y z
N MET A 1 4.55 -13.61 10.07
CA MET A 1 3.74 -12.44 10.45
C MET A 1 4.55 -11.53 11.38
N SER A 2 5.24 -10.55 10.81
CA SER A 2 5.94 -9.53 11.59
C SER A 2 4.91 -8.58 12.20
N LYS A 3 4.67 -8.71 13.52
CA LYS A 3 3.79 -7.81 14.28
C LYS A 3 4.21 -6.34 14.17
N GLN A 4 5.47 -6.08 13.83
CA GLN A 4 6.01 -4.74 13.67
C GLN A 4 5.44 -4.06 12.42
N PHE A 5 5.46 -4.74 11.28
CA PHE A 5 4.93 -4.20 10.02
C PHE A 5 3.43 -3.92 10.08
N GLU A 6 2.66 -4.81 10.71
CA GLU A 6 1.22 -4.60 10.86
C GLU A 6 0.91 -3.36 11.71
N ARG A 7 1.69 -3.09 12.76
CA ARG A 7 1.52 -1.88 13.58
C ARG A 7 1.81 -0.61 12.79
N THR A 8 2.93 -0.58 12.05
CA THR A 8 3.29 0.58 11.22
C THR A 8 2.27 0.79 10.10
N LEU A 9 1.80 -0.29 9.47
CA LEU A 9 0.74 -0.25 8.45
C LEU A 9 -0.57 0.29 9.02
N GLU A 10 -0.97 -0.16 10.22
CA GLU A 10 -2.21 0.28 10.87
C GLU A 10 -2.16 1.76 11.24
N ALA A 11 -1.03 2.23 11.77
CA ALA A 11 -0.81 3.63 12.12
C ALA A 11 -0.82 4.54 10.87
N ALA A 12 -0.12 4.13 9.81
CA ALA A 12 -0.05 4.89 8.56
C ALA A 12 -1.39 4.91 7.78
N THR A 13 -2.27 3.94 8.04
CA THR A 13 -3.58 3.80 7.36
C THR A 13 -4.76 4.01 8.30
N ASP A 14 -4.56 4.70 9.42
CA ASP A 14 -5.64 4.98 10.37
C ASP A 14 -6.65 5.97 9.76
N GLN A 15 -7.92 5.85 10.16
CA GLN A 15 -9.00 6.75 9.74
C GLN A 15 -8.86 8.17 10.30
N VAL A 16 -8.06 8.34 11.36
CA VAL A 16 -7.79 9.65 11.98
C VAL A 16 -6.75 10.45 11.19
N VAL A 17 -6.02 9.80 10.28
CA VAL A 17 -5.00 10.42 9.43
C VAL A 17 -5.71 11.33 8.41
N VAL A 18 -5.62 12.64 8.65
CA VAL A 18 -6.21 13.68 7.78
C VAL A 18 -5.43 13.82 6.48
N ASP A 19 -4.10 13.80 6.57
CA ASP A 19 -3.16 13.85 5.45
C ASP A 19 -2.28 12.62 5.41
N THR A 20 -1.96 12.12 4.21
CA THR A 20 -1.17 10.91 3.99
C THR A 20 0.15 10.92 4.78
N ASP A 21 0.31 9.95 5.70
CA ASP A 21 1.54 9.76 6.49
C ASP A 21 2.64 9.12 5.63
N TRP A 22 3.36 9.94 4.89
CA TRP A 22 4.49 9.50 4.08
C TRP A 22 5.63 8.89 4.91
N SER A 23 5.78 9.29 6.17
CA SER A 23 6.84 8.74 7.04
C SER A 23 6.57 7.27 7.34
N GLY A 24 5.34 6.94 7.78
CA GLY A 24 4.92 5.56 8.02
C GLY A 24 4.90 4.71 6.74
N ILE A 25 4.50 5.30 5.61
CA ILE A 25 4.55 4.63 4.29
C ILE A 25 5.99 4.26 3.90
N MET A 26 6.94 5.19 4.04
CA MET A 26 8.34 4.93 3.71
C MET A 26 8.96 3.90 4.65
N GLU A 27 8.62 3.92 5.93
CA GLU A 27 9.04 2.88 6.88
C GLU A 27 8.52 1.48 6.48
N CYS A 28 7.27 1.40 6.01
CA CYS A 28 6.71 0.16 5.47
C CYS A 28 7.47 -0.34 4.23
N ILE A 29 7.81 0.57 3.32
CA ILE A 29 8.59 0.28 2.11
C ILE A 29 9.98 -0.24 2.50
N ASP A 30 10.65 0.44 3.43
CA ASP A 30 11.99 0.07 3.87
C ASP A 30 12.00 -1.30 4.55
N MET A 31 11.00 -1.64 5.36
CA MET A 31 10.86 -2.99 5.94
C MET A 31 10.69 -4.09 4.88
N VAL A 32 9.93 -3.81 3.82
CA VAL A 32 9.75 -4.75 2.70
C VAL A 32 11.03 -4.85 1.87
N ARG A 33 11.72 -3.73 1.65
CA ARG A 33 12.98 -3.68 0.89
C ARG A 33 14.15 -4.33 1.63
N GLY A 34 14.21 -4.12 2.94
CA GLY A 34 15.18 -4.73 3.87
C GLY A 34 14.98 -6.23 4.06
N LYS A 35 13.88 -6.79 3.53
CA LYS A 35 13.45 -8.18 3.71
C LYS A 35 13.12 -8.55 5.17
N ASP A 36 12.86 -7.56 6.02
CA ASP A 36 12.33 -7.77 7.38
C ASP A 36 10.94 -8.41 7.32
N VAL A 37 10.21 -8.18 6.22
CA VAL A 37 8.94 -8.82 5.90
C VAL A 37 8.96 -9.41 4.50
N SER A 38 8.48 -10.66 4.37
CA SER A 38 8.28 -11.30 3.08
C SER A 38 7.22 -10.53 2.27
N ALA A 39 7.46 -10.33 0.98
CA ALA A 39 6.50 -9.68 0.07
C ALA A 39 5.11 -10.34 0.12
N LYS A 40 5.05 -11.66 0.33
CA LYS A 40 3.80 -12.41 0.50
C LYS A 40 3.04 -12.01 1.77
N ASP A 41 3.75 -11.88 2.89
CA ASP A 41 3.16 -11.50 4.19
C ASP A 41 2.71 -10.04 4.17
N ALA A 42 3.51 -9.15 3.56
CA ALA A 42 3.16 -7.75 3.38
C ALA A 42 1.90 -7.58 2.50
N ALA A 43 1.85 -8.28 1.35
CA ALA A 43 0.69 -8.27 0.48
C ALA A 43 -0.56 -8.79 1.18
N ALA A 44 -0.45 -9.87 1.97
CA ALA A 44 -1.57 -10.39 2.75
C ALA A 44 -2.08 -9.38 3.79
N ALA A 45 -1.19 -8.66 4.47
CA ALA A 45 -1.58 -7.63 5.44
C ALA A 45 -2.28 -6.44 4.77
N ILE A 46 -1.75 -5.96 3.66
CA ILE A 46 -2.35 -4.89 2.84
C ILE A 46 -3.71 -5.32 2.29
N SER A 47 -3.83 -6.53 1.73
CA SER A 47 -5.12 -7.07 1.25
C SER A 47 -6.17 -7.15 2.35
N ARG A 48 -5.80 -7.48 3.60
CA ARG A 48 -6.75 -7.45 4.73
C ARG A 48 -7.21 -6.03 5.02
N ARG A 49 -6.30 -5.05 4.98
CA ARG A 49 -6.62 -3.65 5.27
C ARG A 49 -7.51 -3.02 4.19
N LEU A 50 -7.33 -3.40 2.93
CA LEU A 50 -8.18 -2.98 1.81
C LEU A 50 -9.62 -3.55 1.87
N LYS A 51 -9.86 -4.61 2.66
CA LYS A 51 -11.21 -5.15 2.89
C LYS A 51 -11.99 -4.38 3.95
N ASN A 52 -11.40 -3.34 4.53
CA ASN A 52 -12.09 -2.51 5.52
C ASN A 52 -13.23 -1.71 4.86
N SER A 53 -14.32 -1.49 5.60
CA SER A 53 -15.50 -0.77 5.11
C SER A 53 -15.28 0.76 5.05
N ASN A 54 -14.27 1.28 5.76
CA ASN A 54 -13.99 2.71 5.80
C ASN A 54 -13.20 3.16 4.56
N PRO A 55 -13.74 4.07 3.73
CA PRO A 55 -13.09 4.52 2.50
C PRO A 55 -11.76 5.25 2.75
N ASN A 56 -11.60 5.95 3.89
CA ASN A 56 -10.35 6.66 4.19
C ASN A 56 -9.19 5.69 4.44
N ILE A 57 -9.46 4.61 5.20
CA ILE A 57 -8.48 3.55 5.45
C ILE A 57 -8.08 2.88 4.14
N VAL A 58 -9.06 2.57 3.29
CA VAL A 58 -8.82 1.97 1.98
C VAL A 58 -7.98 2.91 1.11
N HIS A 59 -8.30 4.21 1.08
CA HIS A 59 -7.56 5.20 0.32
C HIS A 59 -6.09 5.28 0.73
N HIS A 60 -5.81 5.47 2.03
CA HIS A 60 -4.43 5.54 2.54
C HIS A 60 -3.65 4.24 2.27
N THR A 61 -4.33 3.09 2.39
CA THR A 61 -3.73 1.79 2.06
C THR A 61 -3.39 1.67 0.57
N LEU A 62 -4.22 2.24 -0.33
CA LEU A 62 -3.95 2.27 -1.77
C LEU A 62 -2.75 3.14 -2.12
N VAL A 63 -2.58 4.29 -1.45
CA VAL A 63 -1.42 5.16 -1.66
C VAL A 63 -0.13 4.47 -1.21
N LEU A 64 -0.16 3.79 -0.06
CA LEU A 64 0.95 2.96 0.41
C LEU A 64 1.29 1.86 -0.59
N LEU A 65 0.27 1.17 -1.12
CA LEU A 65 0.44 0.12 -2.11
C LEU A 65 1.13 0.64 -3.37
N GLU A 66 0.70 1.80 -3.88
CA GLU A 66 1.31 2.43 -5.06
C GLU A 66 2.79 2.75 -4.82
N ALA A 67 3.11 3.31 -3.65
CA ALA A 67 4.48 3.64 -3.28
C ALA A 67 5.35 2.36 -3.12
N CYS A 68 4.80 1.28 -2.55
CA CYS A 68 5.46 -0.03 -2.49
C CYS A 68 5.76 -0.61 -3.88
N MET A 69 4.82 -0.51 -4.83
CA MET A 69 5.02 -0.99 -6.20
C MET A 69 6.13 -0.21 -6.94
N LYS A 70 6.24 1.09 -6.68
CA LYS A 70 7.27 1.95 -7.28
C LYS A 70 8.66 1.72 -6.67
N ASN A 71 8.76 1.36 -5.40
CA ASN A 71 10.03 1.31 -4.66
C ASN A 71 10.59 -0.10 -4.40
N CYS A 72 9.77 -1.16 -4.37
CA CYS A 72 10.20 -2.49 -3.92
C CYS A 72 10.47 -3.52 -5.04
N GLY A 73 10.45 -3.10 -6.32
CA GLY A 73 10.83 -3.94 -7.45
C GLY A 73 9.87 -5.09 -7.79
N THR A 74 10.32 -6.02 -8.66
CA THR A 74 9.49 -7.07 -9.27
C THR A 74 8.95 -8.12 -8.29
N ALA A 75 9.64 -8.37 -7.18
CA ALA A 75 9.23 -9.34 -6.18
C ALA A 75 7.90 -8.96 -5.51
N VAL A 76 7.74 -7.68 -5.15
CA VAL A 76 6.50 -7.13 -4.59
C VAL A 76 5.44 -7.15 -5.69
N SER A 77 5.71 -6.50 -6.83
CA SER A 77 4.76 -6.40 -7.95
C SER A 77 4.17 -7.75 -8.40
N HIS A 78 4.96 -8.82 -8.48
CA HIS A 78 4.48 -10.13 -8.90
C HIS A 78 3.43 -10.73 -7.95
N PHE A 79 3.59 -10.57 -6.64
CA PHE A 79 2.62 -11.09 -5.67
C PHE A 79 1.29 -10.33 -5.69
N TYR A 80 1.29 -9.02 -5.98
CA TYR A 80 0.06 -8.24 -6.08
C TYR A 80 -0.76 -8.57 -7.32
N PHE A 81 -0.13 -9.02 -8.42
CA PHE A 81 -0.82 -9.45 -9.63
C PHE A 81 -1.61 -10.76 -9.46
N ILE A 82 -1.22 -11.60 -8.48
CA ILE A 82 -1.86 -12.89 -8.24
C ILE A 82 -3.13 -12.71 -7.39
N ASP A 83 -3.23 -11.63 -6.61
CA ASP A 83 -4.43 -11.36 -5.82
C ASP A 83 -5.51 -10.71 -6.70
N PRO A 84 -6.64 -11.40 -6.94
CA PRO A 84 -7.69 -10.90 -7.84
C PRO A 84 -8.38 -9.63 -7.34
N TYR A 85 -8.33 -9.34 -6.04
CA TYR A 85 -8.85 -8.07 -5.50
C TYR A 85 -7.91 -6.91 -5.84
N LEU A 86 -6.60 -7.14 -5.80
CA LEU A 86 -5.58 -6.12 -6.11
C LEU A 86 -5.47 -5.85 -7.61
N ALA A 87 -5.66 -6.87 -8.46
CA ALA A 87 -5.68 -6.72 -9.92
C ALA A 87 -6.76 -5.74 -10.41
N LYS A 88 -7.93 -5.71 -9.74
CA LYS A 88 -9.00 -4.74 -10.04
C LYS A 88 -8.58 -3.29 -9.77
N TRP A 89 -7.69 -3.07 -8.81
CA TRP A 89 -7.20 -1.75 -8.42
C TRP A 89 -6.07 -1.24 -9.31
N GLN A 90 -5.37 -2.10 -10.05
CA GLN A 90 -4.36 -1.69 -11.02
C GLN A 90 -4.96 -0.82 -12.15
N ILE A 91 -6.20 -1.10 -12.53
CA ILE A 91 -6.97 -0.26 -13.46
C ILE A 91 -7.27 1.11 -12.83
N PHE A 92 -7.57 1.15 -11.52
CA PHE A 92 -7.86 2.37 -10.79
C PHE A 92 -6.61 3.24 -10.55
N LEU A 93 -5.47 2.61 -10.25
CA LEU A 93 -4.16 3.26 -10.13
C LEU A 93 -3.68 3.80 -11.49
N SER A 94 -3.91 3.09 -12.60
CA SER A 94 -3.62 3.58 -13.97
C SER A 94 -4.41 4.85 -14.36
N VAL A 95 -5.59 5.04 -13.77
CA VAL A 95 -6.45 6.21 -14.01
C VAL A 95 -6.18 7.33 -12.98
N SER A 96 -5.92 7.01 -11.72
CA SER A 96 -5.56 7.99 -10.68
C SER A 96 -4.15 8.55 -10.87
N CYS A 97 -3.15 7.73 -11.23
CA CYS A 97 -1.81 8.21 -11.61
C CYS A 97 -1.87 9.17 -12.81
N ARG A 98 -2.85 9.01 -13.71
CA ARG A 98 -3.07 9.97 -14.80
C ARG A 98 -3.71 11.25 -14.29
N ASN A 99 -4.77 11.18 -13.47
CA ASN A 99 -5.50 12.38 -13.05
C ASN A 99 -4.87 13.17 -11.88
N TYR A 100 -4.02 12.58 -11.04
CA TYR A 100 -3.33 13.31 -9.96
C TYR A 100 -2.05 14.02 -10.42
N VAL A 101 -1.38 13.53 -11.47
CA VAL A 101 -0.23 14.22 -12.08
C VAL A 101 -0.65 15.52 -12.79
N TYR A 102 -1.91 15.62 -13.26
CA TYR A 102 -2.44 16.85 -13.89
C TYR A 102 -3.07 17.86 -12.93
N LYS A 103 -2.99 17.67 -11.61
CA LYS A 103 -3.44 18.66 -10.62
C LYS A 103 -2.30 19.38 -9.87
N ILE A 104 -1.05 19.11 -10.25
CA ILE A 104 0.15 19.81 -9.77
C ILE A 104 0.90 20.40 -10.97
N SER A 105 0.18 21.13 -11.83
CA SER A 105 0.74 22.04 -12.83
C SER A 105 -0.17 23.25 -12.99
#